data_AF-A0A2N1Y5N5-F1
#
_entry.id   AF-A0A2N1Y5N5-F1
#
_cell.length_a   1.000
_cell.length_b   1.000
_cell.length_c   1.000
_cell.angle_alpha   90.00
_cell.angle_beta   90.00
_cell.angle_gamma   90.00
#
_symmetry.space_group_name_H-M   'P 1'
#
loop_
_entity.id
_entity.type
_entity.pdbx_description
1 polymer ?
#
loop_
_entity_poly.entity_id
_entity_poly.type
_entity_poly.pdbx_seq_one_letter_code
_entity_poly.pdbx_strand_id
1 'polypeptide(L)'
;MNRWHALLPSTALLLALALSACTTPAGNGEVTTTANVPAGIVDYRCQADSDCAVKNVGNCCGYYPACVNTNSPTYPEQVRADCAREGKMAVCGFREISACSCNQGRCEATGSALTGGSQKVQ
;
A
#
# COMPACT_ATOMS: atom_id res chain seq x y z
N MET A 1 -48.76 49.75 20.05
CA MET A 1 -48.72 49.74 21.53
C MET A 1 -48.18 48.34 21.89
N ASN A 2 -46.96 48.07 22.36
CA ASN A 2 -45.91 48.86 23.00
C ASN A 2 -44.54 48.34 22.52
N ARG A 3 -43.64 49.29 22.21
CA ARG A 3 -42.20 49.07 22.10
C ARG A 3 -41.64 49.21 23.51
N TRP A 4 -40.88 48.26 24.04
CA TRP A 4 -39.88 48.30 25.14
C TRP A 4 -39.23 46.90 25.05
N HIS A 5 -37.99 46.71 24.59
CA HIS A 5 -36.74 46.92 25.33
C HIS A 5 -35.62 47.19 24.32
N ALA A 6 -35.10 48.40 24.33
CA ALA A 6 -33.74 48.68 23.91
C ALA A 6 -32.83 48.56 25.15
N LEU A 7 -31.55 48.27 24.92
CA LEU A 7 -30.42 48.26 25.88
C LEU A 7 -30.18 46.91 26.56
N LEU A 8 -29.31 46.11 25.92
CA LEU A 8 -28.11 45.51 26.54
C LEU A 8 -27.18 44.98 25.42
N PRO A 9 -26.51 45.86 24.64
CA PRO A 9 -25.24 45.52 24.02
C PRO A 9 -24.12 45.62 25.08
N SER A 10 -23.04 44.84 24.95
CA SER A 10 -21.70 45.14 25.51
C SER A 10 -21.15 44.44 26.77
N THR A 11 -21.69 43.33 27.31
CA THR A 11 -21.06 42.67 28.50
C THR A 11 -20.88 41.15 28.46
N ALA A 12 -20.56 40.54 27.31
CA ALA A 12 -20.00 39.17 27.33
C ALA A 12 -19.13 38.82 26.11
N LEU A 13 -18.56 39.80 25.42
CA LEU A 13 -17.57 39.60 24.34
C LEU A 13 -16.17 39.24 24.87
N LEU A 14 -16.02 38.76 26.12
CA LEU A 14 -14.72 38.73 26.80
C LEU A 14 -14.41 37.46 27.62
N LEU A 15 -15.15 36.37 27.46
CA LEU A 15 -14.71 35.08 28.02
C LEU A 15 -14.74 33.97 26.96
N ALA A 16 -13.54 33.44 26.71
CA ALA A 16 -13.23 32.18 26.03
C ALA A 16 -13.01 32.22 24.50
N LEU A 17 -12.17 33.16 24.03
CA LEU A 17 -11.07 32.75 23.14
C LEU A 17 -10.11 31.87 23.96
N ALA A 18 -10.27 30.55 23.88
CA ALA A 18 -9.28 29.62 24.44
C ALA A 18 -9.29 28.27 23.68
N LEU A 19 -8.25 28.11 22.85
CA LEU A 19 -7.61 26.86 22.43
C LEU A 19 -8.29 26.02 21.33
N SER A 20 -8.10 26.48 20.09
CA SER A 20 -7.81 25.60 18.97
C SER A 20 -6.56 24.76 19.24
N ALA A 21 -6.71 23.45 19.34
CA ALA A 21 -5.61 22.51 19.12
C ALA A 21 -6.13 21.37 18.22
N CYS A 22 -5.62 21.33 16.98
CA CYS A 22 -5.64 20.13 16.16
C CYS A 22 -4.98 19.00 16.95
N THR A 23 -5.75 18.02 17.40
CA THR A 23 -5.18 16.73 17.78
C THR A 23 -4.87 15.99 16.48
N THR A 24 -3.62 16.12 16.02
CA THR A 24 -3.02 15.19 15.08
C THR A 24 -2.74 13.90 15.85
N PRO A 25 -3.23 12.73 15.40
CA PRO A 25 -2.80 11.47 15.98
C PRO A 25 -1.30 11.32 15.75
N ALA A 26 -0.55 11.15 16.84
CA ALA A 26 0.82 10.70 16.78
C ALA A 26 0.82 9.26 16.24
N GLY A 27 0.95 9.14 14.92
CA GLY A 27 1.31 7.90 14.27
C GLY A 27 2.75 7.57 14.62
N ASN A 28 2.96 6.96 15.79
CA ASN A 28 4.23 6.30 16.11
C ASN A 28 4.26 4.96 15.38
N GLY A 29 4.42 5.06 14.07
CA GLY A 29 4.72 3.95 13.17
C GLY A 29 6.11 4.11 12.56
N GLU A 30 7.07 4.69 13.28
CA GLU A 30 8.48 4.59 12.88
C GLU A 30 9.03 3.27 13.40
N VAL A 31 8.70 2.19 12.69
CA VAL A 31 9.62 1.07 12.59
C VAL A 31 10.44 1.31 11.33
N THR A 32 11.39 2.24 11.41
CA THR A 32 12.62 2.16 10.61
C THR A 32 13.44 0.99 11.13
N THR A 33 12.87 -0.20 11.05
CA THR A 33 13.70 -1.39 10.88
C THR A 33 13.88 -1.45 9.38
N THR A 34 15.01 -0.93 8.91
CA THR A 34 15.74 -1.62 7.85
C THR A 34 15.93 -3.03 8.39
N ALA A 35 14.90 -3.85 8.24
CA ALA A 35 15.04 -5.27 8.35
C ALA A 35 16.13 -5.55 7.33
N ASN A 36 17.25 -6.08 7.81
CA ASN A 36 18.17 -6.79 6.96
C ASN A 36 17.36 -7.97 6.40
N VAL A 37 16.51 -7.68 5.41
CA VAL A 37 15.76 -8.66 4.65
C VAL A 37 16.85 -9.46 3.97
N PRO A 38 17.00 -10.76 4.29
CA PRO A 38 18.01 -11.58 3.66
C PRO A 38 17.88 -11.39 2.15
N ALA A 39 18.99 -11.08 1.48
CA ALA A 39 19.01 -10.93 0.04
C ALA A 39 18.36 -12.18 -0.58
N GLY A 40 17.30 -11.97 -1.37
CA GLY A 40 16.49 -13.03 -1.96
C GLY A 40 15.03 -13.07 -1.48
N ILE A 41 14.67 -12.37 -0.40
CA ILE A 41 13.27 -12.33 0.07
C ILE A 41 12.55 -11.11 -0.49
N VAL A 42 11.49 -11.36 -1.25
CA VAL A 42 10.56 -10.34 -1.72
C VAL A 42 9.46 -10.14 -0.66
N ASP A 43 9.24 -8.90 -0.26
CA ASP A 43 8.20 -8.52 0.69
C ASP A 43 6.89 -8.23 -0.04
N TYR A 44 5.83 -8.93 0.37
CA TYR A 44 4.48 -8.77 -0.16
C TYR A 44 3.54 -8.08 0.83
N ARG A 45 4.02 -7.69 2.02
CA ARG A 45 3.18 -7.11 3.06
C ARG A 45 2.77 -5.68 2.72
N CYS A 46 1.59 -5.25 3.16
CA CYS A 46 1.09 -3.90 2.96
C CYS A 46 0.09 -3.51 4.05
N GLN A 47 -0.17 -2.20 4.19
CA GLN A 47 -1.26 -1.65 4.98
C GLN A 47 -2.31 -0.96 4.10
N ALA A 48 -1.89 -0.38 2.97
CA ALA A 48 -2.74 0.28 2.00
C ALA A 48 -2.32 -0.04 0.56
N ASP A 49 -3.21 0.22 -0.41
CA ASP A 49 -2.96 0.00 -1.84
C ASP A 49 -1.71 0.76 -2.33
N SER A 50 -1.43 1.94 -1.76
CA SER A 50 -0.25 2.75 -2.05
C SER A 50 1.07 2.08 -1.69
N ASP A 51 1.04 1.09 -0.81
CA ASP A 51 2.24 0.33 -0.43
C ASP A 51 2.60 -0.71 -1.47
N CYS A 52 1.77 -0.92 -2.49
CA CYS A 52 1.95 -1.96 -3.49
C CYS A 52 2.34 -1.38 -4.85
N ALA A 53 3.31 -2.02 -5.49
CA ALA A 53 3.74 -1.69 -6.84
C ALA A 53 3.97 -2.96 -7.67
N VAL A 54 3.77 -2.84 -8.98
CA VAL A 54 4.17 -3.88 -9.93
C VAL A 54 5.69 -3.81 -10.09
N LYS A 55 6.39 -4.87 -9.70
CA LYS A 55 7.85 -4.99 -9.85
C LYS A 55 8.19 -6.32 -10.49
N ASN A 56 9.34 -6.37 -11.17
CA ASN A 56 9.85 -7.61 -11.73
C ASN A 56 10.53 -8.44 -10.63
N VAL A 57 9.89 -9.52 -10.19
CA VAL A 57 10.48 -10.44 -9.20
C VAL A 57 11.33 -11.54 -9.85
N GLY A 58 11.14 -11.77 -11.15
CA GLY A 58 11.80 -12.81 -11.93
C GLY A 58 11.27 -14.22 -11.65
N ASN A 59 11.41 -15.10 -12.63
CA ASN A 59 11.25 -16.55 -12.50
C ASN A 59 12.21 -17.26 -13.48
N CYS A 60 12.18 -18.59 -13.55
CA CYS A 60 13.01 -19.35 -14.50
C CYS A 60 12.65 -19.12 -15.98
N CYS A 61 11.61 -18.34 -16.28
CA CYS A 61 11.24 -17.92 -17.62
C CYS A 61 11.66 -16.47 -17.95
N GLY A 62 12.33 -15.77 -17.02
CA GLY A 62 12.77 -14.38 -17.20
C GLY A 62 11.87 -13.37 -16.51
N TYR A 63 11.35 -12.39 -17.28
CA TYR A 63 10.53 -11.30 -16.75
C TYR A 63 9.24 -11.83 -16.12
N TYR A 64 9.01 -11.48 -14.87
CA TYR A 64 7.84 -11.90 -14.12
C TYR A 64 7.34 -10.73 -13.25
N PRO A 65 6.35 -9.96 -13.74
CA PRO A 65 5.78 -8.87 -12.98
C PRO A 65 4.90 -9.40 -11.85
N ALA A 66 5.02 -8.83 -10.66
CA ALA A 66 4.19 -9.16 -9.52
C ALA A 66 3.91 -7.91 -8.67
N CYS A 67 2.76 -7.91 -7.99
CA CYS A 67 2.44 -6.92 -6.96
C CYS A 67 3.20 -7.26 -5.69
N VAL A 68 4.07 -6.35 -5.28
CA VAL A 68 4.92 -6.48 -4.09
C VAL A 68 4.93 -5.15 -3.35
N ASN A 69 5.45 -5.14 -2.13
CA ASN A 69 5.63 -3.88 -1.43
C ASN A 69 6.54 -2.95 -2.24
N THR A 70 6.20 -1.68 -2.36
CA THR A 70 6.97 -0.65 -3.08
C THR A 70 8.42 -0.60 -2.59
N ASN A 71 8.62 -0.74 -1.29
CA ASN A 71 9.93 -0.74 -0.63
C ASN A 71 10.64 -2.11 -0.69
N SER A 72 9.98 -3.17 -1.16
CA SER A 72 10.61 -4.49 -1.29
C SER A 72 11.71 -4.45 -2.35
N PRO A 73 12.94 -4.91 -2.07
CA PRO A 73 13.86 -5.27 -3.14
C PRO A 73 13.30 -6.43 -3.98
N THR A 74 13.83 -6.58 -5.19
CA THR A 74 13.55 -7.71 -6.09
C THR A 74 14.86 -8.24 -6.65
N TYR A 75 14.87 -9.52 -7.04
CA TYR A 75 16.11 -10.22 -7.38
C TYR A 75 16.06 -11.00 -8.70
N PRO A 76 15.52 -10.42 -9.79
CA PRO A 76 15.31 -11.16 -11.04
C PRO A 76 16.60 -11.74 -11.62
N GLU A 77 17.74 -11.05 -11.45
CA GLU A 77 19.04 -11.54 -11.93
C GLU A 77 19.57 -12.72 -11.11
N GLN A 78 19.33 -12.73 -9.79
CA GLN A 78 19.72 -13.86 -8.94
C GLN A 78 18.88 -15.08 -9.29
N VAL A 79 17.55 -14.90 -9.41
CA VAL A 79 16.63 -15.96 -9.84
C VAL A 79 17.04 -16.53 -11.19
N ARG A 80 17.37 -15.66 -12.16
CA ARG A 80 17.86 -16.07 -13.48
C ARG A 80 19.15 -16.89 -13.39
N ALA A 81 20.12 -16.46 -12.58
CA ALA A 81 21.38 -17.17 -12.39
C ALA A 81 21.17 -18.56 -11.74
N ASP A 82 20.28 -18.65 -10.76
CA ASP A 82 19.93 -19.91 -10.09
C ASP A 82 19.25 -20.88 -11.06
N CYS A 83 18.27 -20.42 -11.82
CA CYS A 83 17.60 -21.23 -12.83
C CYS A 83 18.54 -21.71 -13.94
N ALA A 84 19.51 -20.88 -14.36
CA ALA A 84 20.54 -21.27 -15.32
C ALA A 84 21.46 -22.35 -14.76
N ARG A 85 21.90 -22.21 -13.50
CA ARG A 85 22.71 -23.21 -12.80
C ARG A 85 21.99 -24.55 -12.67
N GLU A 86 20.67 -24.52 -12.48
CA GLU A 86 19.83 -25.72 -12.34
C GLU A 86 19.33 -26.28 -13.68
N GLY A 87 19.65 -25.64 -14.81
CA GLY A 87 19.14 -26.07 -16.13
C GLY A 87 17.63 -25.93 -16.31
N LYS A 88 16.98 -25.06 -15.53
CA LYS A 88 15.52 -24.84 -15.51
C LYS A 88 15.06 -23.66 -16.37
N MET A 89 15.98 -23.03 -17.09
CA MET A 89 15.65 -21.89 -17.95
C MET A 89 14.65 -22.28 -19.04
N ALA A 90 13.58 -21.52 -19.16
CA ALA A 90 12.54 -21.69 -20.18
C ALA A 90 12.14 -20.34 -20.77
N VAL A 91 11.24 -20.36 -21.75
CA VAL A 91 10.57 -19.16 -22.25
C VAL A 91 9.08 -19.33 -22.00
N CYS A 92 8.50 -18.38 -21.28
CA CYS A 92 7.09 -18.40 -20.90
C CYS A 92 6.47 -17.04 -21.21
N GLY A 93 5.16 -17.01 -21.42
CA GLY A 93 4.41 -15.75 -21.41
C GLY A 93 4.27 -15.21 -19.99
N PHE A 94 4.06 -13.91 -19.87
CA PHE A 94 3.70 -13.26 -18.61
C PHE A 94 2.32 -12.62 -18.75
N ARG A 95 1.63 -12.47 -17.62
CA ARG A 95 0.39 -11.70 -17.57
C ARG A 95 0.73 -10.25 -17.32
N GLU A 96 0.08 -9.35 -18.04
CA GLU A 96 0.14 -7.93 -17.72
C GLU A 96 -0.65 -7.67 -16.43
N ILE A 97 -0.06 -6.89 -15.53
CA ILE A 97 -0.70 -6.46 -14.28
C ILE A 97 -0.84 -4.94 -14.38
N SER A 98 -2.08 -4.47 -14.48
CA SER A 98 -2.39 -3.05 -14.63
C SER A 98 -2.53 -2.32 -13.29
N ALA A 99 -2.85 -3.05 -12.21
CA ALA A 99 -3.04 -2.47 -10.88
C ALA A 99 -2.73 -3.47 -9.76
N CYS A 100 -2.38 -2.95 -8.60
CA CYS A 100 -2.20 -3.69 -7.36
C CYS A 100 -3.15 -3.15 -6.27
N SER A 101 -3.58 -4.02 -5.35
CA SER A 101 -4.23 -3.61 -4.12
C SER A 101 -3.65 -4.36 -2.92
N CYS A 102 -3.84 -3.79 -1.74
CA CYS A 102 -3.56 -4.44 -0.48
C CYS A 102 -4.78 -5.25 -0.04
N ASN A 103 -4.71 -6.57 -0.16
CA ASN A 103 -5.75 -7.49 0.27
C ASN A 103 -5.27 -8.27 1.50
N GLN A 104 -5.95 -8.09 2.64
CA GLN A 104 -5.64 -8.81 3.88
C GLN A 104 -4.16 -8.69 4.31
N GLY A 105 -3.57 -7.50 4.14
CA GLY A 105 -2.18 -7.24 4.47
C GLY A 105 -1.17 -7.79 3.47
N ARG A 106 -1.62 -8.21 2.27
CA ARG A 106 -0.77 -8.71 1.18
C ARG A 106 -1.04 -7.95 -0.13
N CYS A 107 0.02 -7.56 -0.84
CA CYS A 107 -0.06 -6.99 -2.17
C CYS A 107 -0.50 -8.04 -3.18
N GLU A 108 -1.59 -7.77 -3.88
CA GLU A 108 -2.19 -8.64 -4.88
C GLU A 108 -2.50 -7.87 -6.16
N ALA A 109 -2.53 -8.58 -7.29
CA ALA A 109 -2.93 -7.99 -8.57
C ALA A 109 -4.44 -7.81 -8.64
N THR A 110 -4.89 -6.60 -8.99
CA THR A 110 -6.31 -6.30 -9.17
C THR A 110 -6.62 -6.28 -10.65
N GLY A 111 -7.56 -7.12 -11.10
CA GLY A 111 -7.92 -7.17 -12.53
C GLY A 111 -6.99 -8.00 -13.41
N SER A 112 -6.38 -9.07 -12.87
CA SER A 112 -5.83 -10.13 -13.73
C SER A 112 -6.97 -10.75 -14.55
N ALA A 113 -7.12 -10.34 -15.80
CA ALA A 113 -8.02 -10.95 -16.76
C ALA A 113 -7.51 -12.37 -17.14
N LEU A 114 -7.62 -13.30 -16.19
CA LEU A 114 -7.93 -14.69 -16.48
C LEU A 114 -9.41 -14.86 -16.13
N THR A 115 -10.25 -14.71 -17.14
CA THR A 115 -11.69 -14.98 -17.04
C THR A 115 -11.90 -16.39 -16.49
N GLY A 116 -12.39 -16.51 -15.24
CA GLY A 116 -12.90 -17.79 -14.71
C GLY A 116 -13.00 -17.91 -13.18
N GLY A 117 -14.17 -17.59 -12.60
CA GLY A 117 -14.73 -18.39 -11.50
C GLY A 117 -15.00 -17.71 -10.14
N SER A 118 -16.26 -17.27 -9.96
CA SER A 118 -17.03 -17.32 -8.70
C SER A 118 -16.56 -16.51 -7.47
N GLN A 119 -16.73 -15.19 -7.54
CA GLN A 119 -16.91 -14.37 -6.34
C GLN A 119 -18.37 -14.50 -5.87
N LYS A 120 -18.68 -15.60 -5.16
CA LYS A 120 -19.93 -15.72 -4.40
C LYS A 120 -19.70 -15.02 -3.07
N VAL A 121 -20.04 -13.73 -3.01
CA VAL A 121 -20.31 -13.05 -1.74
C VAL A 121 -21.57 -13.74 -1.19
N GLN A 122 -21.39 -14.56 -0.15
CA GLN A 122 -22.49 -15.06 0.68
C GLN A 122 -22.65 -14.11 1.86
#